data_AF-A0A5Q4T835-F1
#
_entry.id   AF-A0A5Q4T835-F1
#
_cell.length_a   1.000
_cell.length_b   1.000
_cell.length_c   1.000
_cell.angle_alpha   90.00
_cell.angle_beta   90.00
_cell.angle_gamma   90.00
#
_symmetry.space_group_name_H-M   'P 1'
#
loop_
_entity.id
_entity.type
_entity.pdbx_description
1 polymer ?
#
loop_
_entity_poly.entity_id
_entity_poly.type
_entity_poly.pdbx_seq_one_letter_code
_entity_poly.pdbx_strand_id
1 'polypeptide(L)' 'MNAAQVQMAYARIGRQYDRSPCRECRGTQTMAVLMGDKVIVTCEACGGATPKRMLTPDDYAISASTGTPSTRAIRSSRP' A
#
# COMPACT_ATOMS: atom_id res chain seq x y z
N MET A 1 12.75 9.17 8.88
CA MET A 1 11.86 8.78 7.77
C MET A 1 11.63 9.97 6.88
N ASN A 2 11.77 9.83 5.56
CA ASN A 2 11.56 10.93 4.61
C ASN A 2 10.05 11.07 4.34
N ALA A 3 9.51 12.30 4.36
CA ALA A 3 8.09 12.55 4.10
C ALA A 3 7.63 11.98 2.74
N ALA A 4 8.51 12.00 1.73
CA ALA A 4 8.25 11.40 0.42
C ALA A 4 8.05 9.87 0.47
N GLN A 5 8.81 9.17 1.32
CA GLN A 5 8.66 7.71 1.50
C GLN A 5 7.33 7.37 2.16
N VAL A 6 6.92 8.17 3.15
CA VAL A 6 5.63 8.01 3.83
C VAL A 6 4.49 8.24 2.85
N GLN A 7 4.54 9.30 2.04
CA GLN A 7 3.49 9.61 1.07
C GLN A 7 3.32 8.52 -0.01
N MET A 8 4.43 7.94 -0.49
CA MET A 8 4.41 6.81 -1.43
C MET A 8 3.83 5.53 -0.80
N ALA A 9 4.19 5.24 0.45
CA ALA A 9 3.63 4.12 1.20
C ALA A 9 2.10 4.28 1.38
N TYR A 10 1.65 5.49 1.72
CA TYR A 10 0.22 5.85 1.77
C TYR A 10 -0.47 5.60 0.42
N ALA A 11 0.10 6.10 -0.69
CA ALA A 11 -0.49 5.92 -2.02
C ALA A 11 -0.57 4.43 -2.45
N ARG A 12 0.41 3.61 -2.06
CA ARG A 12 0.41 2.17 -2.34
C ARG A 12 -0.64 1.44 -1.52
N ILE A 13 -0.72 1.74 -0.22
CA ILE A 13 -1.69 1.16 0.70
C ILE A 13 -3.11 1.57 0.32
N GLY A 14 -3.34 2.84 -0.01
CA GLY A 14 -4.59 3.32 -0.57
C GLY A 14 -4.98 2.50 -1.81
N ARG A 15 -4.12 2.39 -2.82
CA ARG A 15 -4.42 1.55 -4.00
C ARG A 15 -4.72 0.08 -3.70
N GLN A 16 -4.16 -0.47 -2.65
CA GLN A 16 -4.31 -1.89 -2.31
C GLN A 16 -5.54 -2.17 -1.44
N TYR A 17 -5.97 -1.22 -0.63
CA TYR A 17 -6.99 -1.42 0.40
C TYR A 17 -8.18 -0.45 0.30
N ASP A 18 -8.06 0.66 -0.43
CA ASP A 18 -9.22 1.48 -0.80
C ASP A 18 -10.19 0.63 -1.61
N ARG A 19 -11.46 0.76 -1.28
CA ARG A 19 -12.55 -0.03 -1.86
C ARG A 19 -12.48 -1.52 -1.59
N SER A 20 -11.61 -1.97 -0.68
CA SER A 20 -11.68 -3.35 -0.20
C SER A 20 -12.99 -3.58 0.54
N PRO A 21 -13.69 -4.69 0.31
CA PRO A 21 -14.99 -4.92 0.94
C PRO A 21 -14.82 -5.00 2.45
N CYS A 22 -15.60 -4.18 3.17
CA CYS A 22 -15.67 -4.25 4.62
C CYS A 22 -16.15 -5.63 5.07
N ARG A 23 -15.56 -6.22 6.11
CA ARG A 23 -16.00 -7.54 6.58
C ARG A 23 -17.38 -7.53 7.24
N GLU A 24 -17.74 -6.42 7.89
CA GLU A 24 -19.02 -6.29 8.58
C GLU A 24 -20.16 -5.98 7.61
N CYS A 25 -20.07 -4.85 6.91
CA CYS A 25 -21.15 -4.37 6.07
C CYS A 25 -21.00 -4.71 4.57
N ARG A 26 -19.90 -5.36 4.16
CA ARG A 26 -19.55 -5.63 2.75
C ARG A 26 -19.51 -4.40 1.83
N GLY A 27 -19.60 -3.19 2.40
CA GLY A 27 -19.48 -1.94 1.67
C GLY A 27 -18.07 -1.76 1.12
N THR A 28 -17.98 -1.10 -0.03
CA THR A 28 -16.72 -0.70 -0.68
C THR A 28 -16.34 0.74 -0.36
N GLN A 29 -17.05 1.40 0.55
CA GLN A 29 -16.67 2.70 1.10
C GLN A 29 -15.69 2.46 2.24
N THR A 30 -14.48 2.04 1.89
CA THR A 30 -13.39 1.79 2.82
C THR A 30 -12.19 2.66 2.46
N MET A 31 -11.57 3.21 3.49
CA MET A 31 -10.36 4.04 3.42
C MET A 31 -9.25 3.38 4.21
N ALA A 32 -8.05 3.38 3.64
CA ALA A 32 -6.87 2.88 4.31
C ALA A 32 -6.09 4.03 4.99
N VAL A 33 -5.84 3.88 6.28
CA VAL A 33 -5.12 4.86 7.11
C VAL A 33 -3.89 4.20 7.71
N LEU A 34 -2.76 4.91 7.74
CA LEU A 34 -1.59 4.46 8.50
C LEU A 34 -1.57 5.14 9.87
N MET A 35 -1.56 4.34 10.93
CA MET A 35 -1.27 4.81 12.29
C MET A 35 0.08 4.25 12.72
N GLY A 36 1.12 5.07 12.65
CA GLY A 36 2.51 4.62 12.85
C GLY A 36 2.89 3.56 11.80
N ASP A 37 3.23 2.37 12.26
CA ASP A 37 3.60 1.22 11.43
C ASP A 37 2.43 0.25 11.17
N LYS A 38 1.18 0.67 11.40
CA LYS A 38 0.00 -0.20 11.23
C LYS A 38 -0.91 0.32 10.12
N VAL A 39 -1.32 -0.58 9.23
CA VAL A 39 -2.38 -0.33 8.23
C VAL A 39 -3.72 -0.67 8.85
N ILE A 40 -4.56 0.35 8.99
CA ILE A 40 -5.93 0.22 9.46
C ILE A 40 -6.86 0.58 8.30
N VAL A 41 -7.79 -0.30 7.98
CA VAL A 41 -8.83 0.00 6.99
C VAL A 41 -10.10 0.35 7.74
N THR A 42 -10.57 1.58 7.58
CA THR A 42 -11.83 2.06 8.12
C THR A 42 -12.91 1.98 7.05
N CYS A 43 -14.14 1.69 7.45
CA CYS A 43 -15.30 1.69 6.56
C CYS A 43 -16.18 2.89 6.90
N GLU A 44 -16.39 3.79 5.95
CA GLU A 44 -17.26 4.95 6.14
C GLU A 44 -18.75 4.56 6.16
N ALA A 45 -19.12 3.44 5.52
CA ALA A 45 -20.50 2.99 5.47
C ALA A 45 -21.03 2.45 6.81
N CYS A 46 -20.17 1.80 7.61
CA CYS A 46 -20.58 1.20 8.88
C CYS A 46 -19.73 1.61 10.09
N GLY A 47 -18.69 2.43 9.90
CA GLY A 47 -17.76 2.85 10.95
C GLY A 47 -16.75 1.78 11.39
N GLY A 48 -16.80 0.58 10.82
CA GLY A 48 -15.92 -0.53 11.18
C GLY A 48 -14.44 -0.24 10.87
N ALA A 49 -13.55 -0.52 11.82
CA ALA A 49 -12.10 -0.38 11.65
C ALA A 49 -11.42 -1.74 11.77
N THR A 50 -10.78 -2.20 10.69
CA THR A 50 -10.10 -3.50 10.65
C THR A 50 -8.60 -3.32 10.44
N PRO A 51 -7.74 -3.76 11.39
CA PRO A 51 -6.31 -3.82 11.15
C PRO A 51 -6.01 -4.89 10.10
N LYS A 52 -5.27 -4.54 9.04
CA LYS A 52 -4.93 -5.47 7.96
C LYS A 52 -3.55 -6.09 8.15
N ARG A 53 -2.53 -5.25 8.31
CA ARG A 53 -1.14 -5.67 8.51
C ARG A 53 -0.30 -4.55 9.11
N MET A 54 0.85 -4.91 9.67
CA MET A 54 1.92 -3.96 9.94
C MET A 54 2.64 -3.61 8.64
N LEU A 55 3.04 -2.34 8.48
CA LEU A 55 4.02 -1.97 7.49
C LEU A 55 5.36 -2.55 7.90
N THR A 56 6.02 -3.16 6.93
CA THR A 56 7.39 -3.60 7.08
C THR A 56 8.34 -2.55 6.52
N PRO A 57 9.61 -2.49 6.96
CA PRO A 57 10.63 -1.62 6.38
C PRO A 57 10.68 -1.71 4.84
N ASP A 58 10.43 -2.89 4.28
CA ASP A 58 10.35 -3.14 2.84
C ASP A 58 9.23 -2.36 2.14
N ASP A 59 8.09 -2.14 2.81
CA ASP A 59 7.00 -1.32 2.25
C ASP A 59 7.41 0.15 2.08
N TYR A 60 8.32 0.64 2.93
CA TYR A 60 8.94 1.95 2.79
C TYR A 60 10.12 1.92 1.80
N ALA A 61 10.89 0.82 1.75
CA ALA A 61 12.10 0.68 0.94
C ALA A 61 11.83 0.50 -0.56
N ILE A 62 10.73 -0.15 -0.95
CA ILE A 62 10.32 -0.26 -2.37
C ILE A 62 10.08 1.13 -3.00
N SER A 63 9.82 2.15 -2.18
CA SER A 63 9.67 3.55 -2.62
C SER A 63 11.01 4.27 -2.87
N ALA A 64 12.14 3.76 -2.36
CA ALA A 64 13.46 4.26 -2.73
C ALA A 64 13.94 3.69 -4.08
N SER A 65 13.37 2.55 -4.48
CA SER A 65 13.78 1.82 -5.69
C SER A 65 13.06 2.25 -6.97
N THR A 66 12.13 3.20 -6.92
CA THR A 66 11.59 3.86 -8.14
C THR A 66 12.58 4.82 -8.81
N GLY A 67 13.88 4.68 -8.52
CA GLY A 67 15.00 5.17 -9.32
C GLY A 67 15.66 4.12 -10.22
N THR A 68 15.16 2.88 -10.29
CA THR A 68 15.58 1.93 -11.32
C THR A 68 14.38 1.16 -11.85
N PRO A 69 13.96 1.35 -13.12
CA PRO A 69 13.21 0.30 -13.79
C PRO A 69 14.04 -0.97 -13.65
N SER A 70 13.39 -2.06 -13.25
CA SER A 70 13.98 -3.38 -13.31
C SER A 70 14.27 -3.68 -14.78
N THR A 71 15.46 -3.31 -15.25
CA THR A 71 16.05 -3.76 -16.51
C THR A 71 16.37 -5.23 -16.30
N ARG A 72 15.33 -6.06 -16.25
CA ARG A 72 15.47 -7.51 -16.30
C ARG A 72 15.94 -7.84 -17.71
N ALA A 73 17.26 -7.79 -17.86
CA ALA A 73 18.11 -8.41 -18.86
C ALA A 73 17.41 -8.74 -20.19
N ILE A 74 17.50 -7.80 -21.14
CA ILE A 74 17.45 -8.14 -22.57
C ILE A 74 18.75 -8.91 -22.85
N ARG A 75 18.74 -10.23 -22.64
CA ARG A 75 19.85 -11.09 -23.07
C ARG A 75 19.90 -11.03 -24.59
N SER A 76 20.97 -10.42 -25.09
CA SER A 76 21.46 -10.57 -26.46
C SER A 76 21.38 -12.03 -26.89
N SER A 77 20.70 -12.29 -28.00
CA SER A 77 20.86 -13.55 -28.76
C SER A 77 20.52 -13.25 -30.21
N ARG A 78 21.50 -12.66 -30.90
CA ARG A 78 21.61 -12.63 -32.36
C ARG A 78 22.29 -13.95 -32.78
N PRO A 79 21.76 -14.64 -33.78
CA PRO A 79 22.59 -15.09 -34.89
C PRO A 79 22.22 -14.33 -36.18
#